data_AF-A0A2G9TC94-F1
#
_entry.id   AF-A0A2G9TC94-F1
#
_cell.length_a   1.000
_cell.length_b   1.000
_cell.length_c   1.000
_cell.angle_alpha   90.00
_cell.angle_beta   90.00
_cell.angle_gamma   90.00
#
_symmetry.space_group_name_H-M   'P 1'
#
loop_
_entity.id
_entity.type
_entity.pdbx_description
1 polymer ?
#
loop_
_entity_poly.entity_id
_entity_poly.type
_entity_poly.pdbx_seq_one_letter_code
_entity_poly.pdbx_strand_id
1 'polypeptide(L)'
;MSKSFGREKATISKDTWTLLASVFILLVAGRVHPQYGRPNILTLKYLDEVARINQYIIHNITVPVDIDGKHYEAAYTDLCMSYDWACYLNDHLTMLMPKTRWGNFSGPIAEFASDIINNEVNITYPIGWRGSEPIYFGALVGRPHLVDRQGHFDHAIALRLTYNVRQEK
;
A
#
# COMPACT_ATOMS: atom_id res chain seq x y z
N MET A 1 34.66 20.48 -34.35
CA MET A 1 34.66 19.11 -33.79
C MET A 1 33.34 18.93 -33.04
N SER A 2 32.34 18.36 -33.72
CA SER A 2 30.98 18.15 -33.19
C SER A 2 30.94 16.84 -32.42
N LYS A 3 30.40 16.84 -31.19
CA LYS A 3 29.95 15.63 -30.51
C LYS A 3 28.46 15.76 -30.25
N SER A 4 27.68 15.08 -31.10
CA SER A 4 26.25 14.89 -30.95
C SER A 4 25.95 14.00 -29.74
N PHE A 5 25.21 14.55 -28.78
CA PHE A 5 24.61 13.77 -27.69
C PHE A 5 23.43 12.98 -28.30
N GLY A 6 23.62 11.67 -28.47
CA GLY A 6 22.57 10.76 -28.91
C GLY A 6 21.49 10.66 -27.85
N ARG A 7 20.27 11.11 -28.16
CA ARG A 7 19.06 10.73 -27.42
C ARG A 7 18.78 9.26 -27.73
N GLU A 8 19.09 8.38 -26.79
CA GLU A 8 18.48 7.05 -26.75
C GLU A 8 16.97 7.24 -26.52
N LYS A 9 16.20 7.09 -27.60
CA LYS A 9 14.76 6.87 -27.48
C LYS A 9 14.59 5.43 -26.99
N ALA A 10 14.13 5.27 -25.76
CA ALA A 10 13.63 3.98 -25.29
C ALA A 10 12.38 3.63 -26.11
N THR A 11 12.55 2.79 -27.12
CA THR A 11 11.45 2.19 -27.87
C THR A 11 10.88 1.09 -26.99
N ILE A 12 9.77 1.37 -26.31
CA ILE A 12 9.01 0.35 -25.57
C ILE A 12 8.31 -0.52 -26.62
N SER A 13 8.82 -1.75 -26.79
CA SER A 13 8.17 -2.79 -27.59
C SER A 13 6.80 -3.10 -26.97
N LYS A 14 5.75 -3.09 -27.81
CA LYS A 14 4.37 -3.39 -27.40
C LYS A 14 4.14 -4.88 -27.11
N ASP A 15 5.11 -5.74 -27.39
CA ASP A 15 4.94 -7.20 -27.41
C ASP A 15 5.39 -7.90 -26.11
N THR A 16 5.53 -7.17 -24.99
CA THR A 16 6.05 -7.71 -23.71
C THR A 16 5.09 -7.60 -22.53
N TRP A 17 3.78 -7.47 -22.79
CA TRP A 17 2.75 -7.51 -21.74
C TRP A 17 2.07 -8.87 -21.58
N THR A 18 2.37 -9.82 -22.46
CA THR A 18 1.83 -11.18 -22.37
C THR A 18 2.67 -11.99 -21.39
N LEU A 19 2.07 -12.28 -20.22
CA LEU A 19 2.50 -13.17 -19.13
C LEU A 19 3.11 -12.50 -17.88
N LEU A 20 2.40 -12.65 -16.74
CA LEU A 20 2.88 -12.66 -15.34
C LEU A 20 2.83 -11.37 -14.48
N ALA A 21 1.78 -10.55 -14.54
CA ALA A 21 1.53 -9.58 -13.47
C ALA A 21 0.13 -9.70 -12.88
N SER A 22 -0.14 -10.77 -12.12
CA SER A 22 -1.33 -10.86 -11.24
C SER A 22 -1.25 -9.90 -10.04
N VAL A 23 -0.11 -9.21 -9.88
CA VAL A 23 0.18 -8.34 -8.74
C VAL A 23 0.98 -7.13 -9.20
N PHE A 24 0.48 -5.94 -8.91
CA PHE A 24 1.21 -4.68 -8.99
C PHE A 24 1.73 -4.30 -7.59
N ILE A 25 3.01 -3.94 -7.48
CA ILE A 25 3.68 -3.65 -6.20
C ILE A 25 4.30 -2.26 -6.26
N LEU A 26 4.06 -1.44 -5.24
CA LEU A 26 4.72 -0.17 -5.03
C LEU A 26 5.55 -0.20 -3.74
N LEU A 27 6.85 0.05 -3.86
CA LEU A 27 7.74 0.24 -2.71
C LEU A 27 7.93 1.72 -2.44
N VAL A 28 7.57 2.16 -1.24
CA VAL A 28 7.76 3.55 -0.80
C VAL A 28 8.80 3.56 0.31
N ALA A 29 9.87 4.33 0.13
CA ALA A 29 10.90 4.50 1.14
C ALA A 29 11.01 5.97 1.57
N GLY A 30 11.25 6.20 2.86
CA GLY A 30 11.43 7.56 3.35
C GLY A 30 12.73 8.15 2.81
N ARG A 31 12.75 9.45 2.52
CA ARG A 31 13.98 10.14 2.09
C ARG A 31 14.85 10.43 3.30
N VAL A 32 16.14 10.09 3.21
CA VAL A 32 17.14 10.40 4.24
C VAL A 32 17.17 11.91 4.44
N HIS A 33 17.02 12.38 5.68
CA HIS A 33 17.15 13.81 5.95
C HIS A 33 18.65 14.15 6.07
N PRO A 34 19.16 15.18 5.36
CA PRO A 34 20.59 15.53 5.37
C PRO A 34 21.18 15.79 6.77
N GLN A 35 20.35 16.27 7.71
CA GLN A 35 20.78 16.64 9.07
C GLN A 35 20.43 15.62 10.16
N TYR A 36 19.38 14.80 9.96
CA TYR A 36 18.84 13.93 11.02
C TYR A 36 19.05 12.43 10.75
N GLY A 37 19.66 12.09 9.61
CA GLY A 37 19.98 10.70 9.28
C GLY A 37 18.78 9.87 8.87
N ARG A 38 18.79 8.58 9.26
CA ARG A 38 17.96 7.50 8.68
C ARG A 38 16.47 7.86 8.55
N PRO A 39 15.85 7.54 7.42
CA PRO A 39 14.46 7.89 7.18
C PRO A 39 13.52 6.98 7.95
N ASN A 40 12.58 7.57 8.71
CA ASN A 40 11.47 6.83 9.30
C ASN A 40 10.20 7.05 8.46
N ILE A 41 9.73 6.03 7.75
CA ILE A 41 8.50 6.10 6.94
C ILE A 41 7.23 6.19 7.80
N LEU A 42 7.31 5.84 9.09
CA LEU A 42 6.17 5.84 10.02
C LEU A 42 5.80 7.25 10.53
N THR A 43 6.51 8.30 10.10
CA THR A 43 6.08 9.67 10.43
C THR A 43 4.75 9.98 9.76
N LEU A 44 3.87 10.70 10.46
CA LEU A 44 2.51 11.00 9.98
C LEU A 44 2.50 11.64 8.59
N LYS A 45 3.41 12.59 8.32
CA LYS A 45 3.54 13.22 6.99
C LYS A 45 3.76 12.22 5.86
N TYR A 46 4.62 11.22 6.07
CA TYR A 46 4.86 10.21 5.04
C TYR A 46 3.70 9.22 4.92
N LEU A 47 3.08 8.83 6.04
CA LEU A 47 1.90 7.96 6.03
C LEU A 47 0.73 8.63 5.29
N ASP A 48 0.51 9.93 5.48
CA ASP A 48 -0.50 10.71 4.76
C ASP A 48 -0.23 10.71 3.25
N GLU A 49 1.03 10.92 2.82
CA GLU A 49 1.39 10.86 1.40
C GLU A 49 1.24 9.44 0.81
N VAL A 50 1.63 8.41 1.56
CA VAL A 50 1.44 7.01 1.14
C VAL A 50 -0.04 6.69 0.99
N ALA A 51 -0.89 7.16 1.92
CA ALA A 51 -2.33 6.98 1.82
C ALA A 51 -2.92 7.73 0.62
N ARG A 52 -2.47 8.97 0.35
CA ARG A 52 -2.87 9.73 -0.83
C ARG A 52 -2.47 9.03 -2.13
N ILE A 53 -1.26 8.48 -2.20
CA ILE A 53 -0.79 7.70 -3.35
C ILE A 53 -1.64 6.44 -3.52
N ASN A 54 -1.93 5.72 -2.43
CA ASN A 54 -2.76 4.53 -2.46
C ASN A 54 -4.15 4.81 -3.02
N GLN A 55 -4.81 5.87 -2.55
CA GLN A 55 -6.11 6.31 -3.04
C GLN A 55 -6.06 6.70 -4.52
N TYR A 56 -5.02 7.41 -4.95
CA TYR A 56 -4.84 7.77 -6.36
C TYR A 56 -4.67 6.54 -7.26
N ILE A 57 -3.91 5.53 -6.83
CA ILE A 57 -3.75 4.29 -7.59
C ILE A 57 -5.09 3.56 -7.74
N ILE A 58 -5.86 3.47 -6.66
CA ILE A 58 -7.14 2.75 -6.65
C ILE A 58 -8.18 3.44 -7.53
N HIS A 59 -8.25 4.77 -7.51
CA HIS A 59 -9.37 5.52 -8.09
C HIS A 59 -9.07 6.29 -9.37
N ASN A 60 -7.80 6.56 -9.68
CA ASN A 60 -7.43 7.45 -10.78
C ASN A 60 -6.53 6.81 -11.84
N ILE A 61 -5.78 5.75 -11.50
CA ILE A 61 -4.97 5.05 -12.50
C ILE A 61 -5.87 4.14 -13.31
N THR A 62 -5.90 4.39 -14.63
CA THR A 62 -6.52 3.52 -15.61
C THR A 62 -5.46 2.93 -16.53
N VAL A 63 -5.78 1.78 -17.09
CA VAL A 63 -5.01 1.15 -18.16
C VAL A 63 -5.94 0.94 -19.37
N PRO A 64 -5.47 1.24 -20.59
CA PRO A 64 -6.24 0.95 -21.79
C PRO A 64 -6.31 -0.57 -22.01
N VAL A 65 -7.50 -1.07 -22.28
CA VAL A 65 -7.78 -2.49 -22.56
C VAL A 65 -8.63 -2.60 -23.82
N ASP A 66 -8.17 -3.43 -24.76
CA ASP A 66 -8.84 -3.65 -26.03
C ASP A 66 -9.57 -5.00 -25.99
N ILE A 67 -10.90 -4.96 -26.03
CA ILE A 67 -11.76 -6.16 -25.98
C ILE A 67 -12.71 -6.12 -27.17
N ASP A 68 -12.71 -7.17 -28.00
CA ASP A 68 -13.57 -7.31 -29.18
C ASP A 68 -13.51 -6.09 -30.13
N GLY A 69 -12.32 -5.50 -30.30
CA GLY A 69 -12.10 -4.33 -31.16
C GLY A 69 -12.61 -3.01 -30.58
N LYS A 70 -13.01 -2.98 -29.30
CA LYS A 70 -13.40 -1.77 -28.57
C LYS A 70 -12.34 -1.41 -27.54
N HIS A 71 -12.05 -0.12 -27.45
CA HIS A 71 -11.12 0.45 -26.49
C HIS A 71 -11.85 0.82 -25.18
N TYR A 72 -11.36 0.30 -24.06
CA TYR A 72 -11.85 0.58 -22.72
C TYR A 72 -10.73 1.15 -21.84
N GLU A 73 -11.07 1.99 -20.88
CA GLU A 73 -10.15 2.41 -19.81
C GLU A 73 -10.56 1.67 -18.54
N ALA A 74 -9.77 0.69 -18.13
CA ALA A 74 -10.04 -0.11 -16.93
C ALA A 74 -9.33 0.49 -15.72
N ALA A 75 -10.06 0.76 -14.65
CA ALA A 75 -9.49 1.16 -13.37
C ALA A 75 -9.04 -0.07 -12.55
N TYR A 76 -8.26 0.16 -11.48
CA TYR A 76 -7.89 -0.94 -10.58
C TYR A 76 -9.11 -1.68 -10.01
N THR A 77 -10.19 -0.96 -9.69
CA THR A 77 -11.43 -1.56 -9.17
C THR A 77 -12.11 -2.52 -10.14
N ASP A 78 -11.90 -2.36 -11.45
CA ASP A 78 -12.45 -3.25 -12.47
C ASP A 78 -11.62 -4.55 -12.58
N LEU A 79 -10.34 -4.47 -12.26
CA LEU A 79 -9.35 -5.54 -12.43
C LEU A 79 -9.01 -6.27 -11.12
N CYS A 80 -9.37 -5.70 -9.96
CA CYS A 80 -8.89 -6.16 -8.66
C CYS A 80 -9.36 -7.59 -8.32
N MET A 81 -8.52 -8.34 -7.61
CA MET A 81 -8.94 -9.56 -6.94
C MET A 81 -9.94 -9.19 -5.83
N SER A 82 -11.12 -9.79 -5.86
CA SER A 82 -12.19 -9.50 -4.90
C SER A 82 -12.65 -10.74 -4.13
N TYR A 83 -12.95 -10.56 -2.85
CA TYR A 83 -13.67 -11.53 -2.02
C TYR A 83 -14.96 -10.87 -1.52
N ASP A 84 -16.11 -11.57 -1.60
CA ASP A 84 -17.43 -11.01 -1.31
C ASP A 84 -17.55 -9.56 -1.81
N TRP A 85 -17.48 -9.37 -3.13
CA TRP A 85 -17.62 -8.07 -3.84
C TRP A 85 -16.60 -6.95 -3.50
N ALA A 86 -15.72 -7.10 -2.51
CA ALA A 86 -14.73 -6.09 -2.13
C ALA A 86 -13.33 -6.42 -2.69
N CYS A 87 -12.63 -5.41 -3.22
CA CYS A 87 -11.22 -5.56 -3.64
C CYS A 87 -10.32 -5.82 -2.42
N TYR A 88 -9.28 -6.64 -2.58
CA TYR A 88 -8.16 -6.63 -1.64
C TYR A 88 -7.38 -5.31 -1.76
N LEU A 89 -7.45 -4.49 -0.71
CA LEU A 89 -6.81 -3.18 -0.61
C LEU A 89 -5.71 -3.17 0.47
N ASN A 90 -4.90 -2.11 0.48
CA ASN A 90 -3.86 -1.88 1.49
C ASN A 90 -4.44 -1.29 2.79
N ASP A 91 -5.55 -1.81 3.29
CA ASP A 91 -6.29 -1.23 4.43
C ASP A 91 -5.50 -1.23 5.74
N HIS A 92 -4.53 -2.14 5.86
CA HIS A 92 -3.60 -2.20 6.98
C HIS A 92 -2.68 -0.97 7.09
N LEU A 93 -2.61 -0.13 6.04
CA LEU A 93 -1.89 1.15 6.10
C LEU A 93 -2.46 2.07 7.18
N THR A 94 -3.79 2.10 7.35
CA THR A 94 -4.46 2.90 8.37
C THR A 94 -3.99 2.52 9.78
N MET A 95 -3.64 1.25 10.00
CA MET A 95 -3.16 0.78 11.30
C MET A 95 -1.76 1.28 11.64
N LEU A 96 -0.99 1.78 10.68
CA LEU A 96 0.28 2.46 10.95
C LEU A 96 0.07 3.92 11.37
N MET A 97 -1.13 4.47 11.19
CA MET A 97 -1.49 5.82 11.62
C MET A 97 -1.93 5.85 13.09
N PRO A 98 -1.93 7.03 13.75
CA PRO A 98 -2.49 7.16 15.09
C PRO A 98 -3.94 6.69 15.16
N LYS A 99 -4.33 6.06 16.29
CA LYS A 99 -5.70 5.52 16.52
C LYS A 99 -6.82 6.54 16.26
N THR A 100 -6.55 7.83 16.48
CA THR A 100 -7.49 8.93 16.19
C THR A 100 -7.87 9.06 14.70
N ARG A 101 -7.15 8.37 13.80
CA ARG A 101 -7.39 8.36 12.35
C ARG A 101 -8.09 7.09 11.87
N TRP A 102 -8.36 6.11 12.74
CA TRP A 102 -8.92 4.82 12.35
C TRP A 102 -10.44 4.87 12.08
N GLY A 103 -11.07 6.02 12.32
CA GLY A 103 -12.46 6.30 11.99
C GLY A 103 -13.07 7.35 12.93
N ASN A 104 -14.11 8.05 12.47
CA ASN A 104 -14.98 8.84 13.32
C ASN A 104 -16.19 7.99 13.68
N PHE A 105 -16.10 7.25 14.78
CA PHE A 105 -17.24 6.48 15.28
C PHE A 105 -18.13 7.40 16.11
N SER A 106 -19.41 7.48 15.79
CA SER A 106 -20.40 8.27 16.52
C SER A 106 -21.54 7.40 17.05
N GLY A 107 -22.10 7.75 18.21
CA GLY A 107 -23.22 7.03 18.82
C GLY A 107 -22.80 5.74 19.54
N PRO A 108 -23.73 4.81 19.82
CA PRO A 108 -23.47 3.58 20.59
C PRO A 108 -22.39 2.66 19.99
N ILE A 109 -22.13 2.78 18.69
CA ILE A 109 -21.10 2.03 17.97
C ILE A 109 -19.69 2.58 18.29
N ALA A 110 -19.57 3.81 18.77
CA ALA A 110 -18.30 4.44 19.12
C ALA A 110 -17.64 3.82 20.34
N GLU A 111 -18.42 3.46 21.35
CA GLU A 111 -17.91 2.81 22.57
C GLU A 111 -17.36 1.42 22.23
N PHE A 112 -18.13 0.62 21.49
CA PHE A 112 -17.71 -0.70 21.02
C PHE A 112 -16.49 -0.64 20.09
N ALA A 113 -16.47 0.29 19.14
CA ALA A 113 -15.31 0.48 18.27
C ALA A 113 -14.07 0.96 19.03
N SER A 114 -14.23 1.87 20.00
CA SER A 114 -13.15 2.34 20.85
C SER A 114 -12.57 1.22 21.72
N ASP A 115 -13.41 0.35 22.27
CA ASP A 115 -12.95 -0.79 23.07
C ASP A 115 -12.13 -1.79 22.24
N ILE A 116 -12.57 -2.11 21.02
CA ILE A 116 -11.80 -2.96 20.10
C ILE A 116 -10.47 -2.29 19.74
N ILE A 117 -10.50 -1.01 19.38
CA ILE A 117 -9.29 -0.25 18.98
C ILE A 117 -8.28 -0.16 20.13
N ASN A 118 -8.75 -0.05 21.37
CA ASN A 118 -7.88 0.13 22.52
C ASN A 118 -7.38 -1.18 23.12
N ASN A 119 -8.21 -2.22 23.14
CA ASN A 119 -7.91 -3.46 23.86
C ASN A 119 -7.59 -4.65 22.93
N GLU A 120 -8.09 -4.64 21.70
CA GLU A 120 -8.02 -5.80 20.79
C GLU A 120 -7.10 -5.57 19.58
N VAL A 121 -6.61 -4.36 19.37
CA VAL A 121 -5.63 -4.08 18.32
C VAL A 121 -4.22 -4.08 18.87
N ASN A 122 -3.42 -5.04 18.40
CA ASN A 122 -2.01 -5.16 18.73
C ASN A 122 -1.14 -5.04 17.47
N ILE A 123 -0.26 -4.05 17.42
CA ILE A 123 0.60 -3.77 16.26
C ILE A 123 2.00 -4.30 16.55
N THR A 124 2.26 -5.52 16.08
CA THR A 124 3.54 -6.20 16.24
C THR A 124 4.05 -6.71 14.91
N TYR A 125 5.37 -6.80 14.75
CA TYR A 125 6.03 -7.36 13.59
C TYR A 125 6.46 -8.81 13.86
N PRO A 126 6.28 -9.74 12.91
CA PRO A 126 5.71 -9.57 11.57
C PRO A 126 4.19 -9.69 11.52
N ILE A 127 3.53 -10.10 12.60
CA ILE A 127 2.08 -10.31 12.66
C ILE A 127 1.52 -9.45 13.78
N GLY A 128 0.55 -8.60 13.46
CA GLY A 128 -0.31 -7.91 14.41
C GLY A 128 -1.71 -8.52 14.41
N TRP A 129 -2.59 -8.00 15.25
CA TRP A 129 -3.94 -8.52 15.43
C TRP A 129 -4.95 -7.38 15.50
N ARG A 130 -6.14 -7.61 14.93
CA ARG A 130 -7.34 -6.80 15.11
C ARG A 130 -8.45 -7.75 15.55
N GLY A 131 -8.71 -7.82 16.85
CA GLY A 131 -9.55 -8.87 17.41
C GLY A 131 -8.95 -10.24 17.14
N SER A 132 -9.69 -11.12 16.47
CA SER A 132 -9.23 -12.46 16.06
C SER A 132 -8.55 -12.49 14.69
N GLU A 133 -8.50 -11.37 13.96
CA GLU A 133 -7.95 -11.31 12.61
C GLU A 133 -6.44 -11.01 12.63
N PRO A 134 -5.58 -11.89 12.09
CA PRO A 134 -4.16 -11.63 11.99
C PRO A 134 -3.86 -10.67 10.82
N ILE A 135 -2.94 -9.75 11.04
CA ILE A 135 -2.48 -8.75 10.07
C ILE A 135 -0.99 -8.94 9.84
N TYR A 136 -0.62 -9.26 8.60
CA TYR A 136 0.75 -9.59 8.24
C TYR A 136 1.56 -8.32 7.90
N PHE A 137 1.99 -7.58 8.94
CA PHE A 137 2.92 -6.45 8.77
C PHE A 137 4.25 -6.85 8.13
N GLY A 138 4.66 -8.12 8.17
CA GLY A 138 5.82 -8.64 7.43
C GLY A 138 5.74 -8.45 5.91
N ALA A 139 4.52 -8.37 5.35
CA ALA A 139 4.32 -8.10 3.93
C ALA A 139 4.26 -6.60 3.60
N LEU A 140 4.06 -5.74 4.60
CA LEU A 140 3.85 -4.30 4.47
C LEU A 140 5.08 -3.48 4.90
N VAL A 141 5.74 -3.84 6.01
CA VAL A 141 6.75 -3.02 6.69
C VAL A 141 8.16 -3.53 6.39
N GLY A 142 9.00 -2.65 5.82
CA GLY A 142 10.38 -2.94 5.46
C GLY A 142 11.38 -2.44 6.50
N ARG A 143 12.24 -3.37 6.98
CA ARG A 143 13.31 -3.15 7.98
C ARG A 143 12.83 -2.34 9.20
N PRO A 144 11.89 -2.89 9.99
CA PRO A 144 11.48 -2.26 11.23
C PRO A 144 12.62 -2.27 12.27
N HIS A 145 12.59 -1.31 13.18
CA HIS A 145 13.33 -1.32 14.42
C HIS A 145 12.39 -1.80 15.52
N LEU A 146 12.69 -2.95 16.12
CA LEU A 146 11.88 -3.51 17.21
C LEU A 146 12.31 -2.91 18.54
N VAL A 147 11.33 -2.46 19.32
CA VAL A 147 11.59 -1.84 20.64
C VAL A 147 11.54 -2.86 21.78
N ASP A 148 11.00 -4.05 21.52
CA ASP A 148 10.89 -5.13 22.51
C ASP A 148 10.83 -6.54 21.89
N ARG A 149 10.65 -7.55 22.76
CA ARG A 149 10.59 -8.97 22.36
C ARG A 149 9.21 -9.38 21.84
N GLN A 150 8.19 -8.58 22.09
CA GLN A 150 6.82 -8.78 21.63
C GLN A 150 6.68 -8.38 20.16
N GLY A 151 7.62 -7.59 19.64
CA GLY A 151 7.70 -7.22 18.24
C GLY A 151 7.08 -5.86 17.95
N HIS A 152 6.85 -5.01 18.96
CA HIS A 152 6.46 -3.63 18.72
C HIS A 152 7.60 -2.88 18.01
N PHE A 153 7.26 -1.91 17.17
CA PHE A 153 8.23 -1.15 16.38
C PHE A 153 7.86 0.33 16.31
N ASP A 154 8.87 1.19 16.32
CA ASP A 154 8.73 2.66 16.30
C ASP A 154 9.34 3.31 15.04
N HIS A 155 10.09 2.51 14.26
CA HIS A 155 10.76 2.97 13.06
C HIS A 155 10.71 1.91 11.96
N ALA A 156 10.54 2.34 10.71
CA ALA A 156 10.72 1.52 9.51
C ALA A 156 11.28 2.37 8.37
N ILE A 157 11.97 1.75 7.41
CA ILE A 157 12.57 2.50 6.29
C ILE A 157 11.68 2.55 5.05
N ALA A 158 10.80 1.55 4.90
CA ALA A 158 10.00 1.38 3.70
C ALA A 158 8.65 0.73 4.01
N LEU A 159 7.69 0.99 3.13
CA LEU A 159 6.41 0.30 3.05
C LEU A 159 6.26 -0.33 1.67
N ARG A 160 5.62 -1.50 1.63
CA ARG A 160 5.23 -2.21 0.41
C ARG A 160 3.71 -2.18 0.28
N LEU A 161 3.22 -1.50 -0.75
CA LEU A 161 1.82 -1.57 -1.15
C LEU A 161 1.67 -2.64 -2.22
N THR A 162 0.64 -3.47 -2.09
CA THR A 162 0.36 -4.56 -3.01
C THR A 162 -1.05 -4.41 -3.58
N TYR A 163 -1.18 -4.57 -4.89
CA TYR A 163 -2.41 -4.42 -5.65
C TYR A 163 -2.62 -5.70 -6.44
N ASN A 164 -3.49 -6.57 -5.95
CA ASN A 164 -3.74 -7.87 -6.57
C ASN A 164 -4.78 -7.69 -7.68
N VAL A 165 -4.45 -8.11 -8.89
CA VAL A 165 -5.38 -8.14 -10.01
C VAL A 165 -5.80 -9.58 -10.28
N ARG A 166 -6.98 -9.77 -10.86
CA ARG A 166 -7.48 -11.09 -11.21
C ARG A 166 -6.59 -11.68 -12.31
N GLN A 167 -6.12 -12.89 -12.10
CA GLN A 167 -5.66 -13.74 -13.19
C GLN A 167 -6.90 -14.36 -13.84
N GLU A 168 -6.95 -14.45 -15.17
CA GLU A 168 -8.11 -14.96 -15.91
C GLU A 168 -8.67 -16.26 -15.32
N LYS A 169 -9.98 -16.44 -15.47
CA LYS A 169 -10.64 -17.75 -15.35
C LYS A 169 -10.58 -18.49 -16.68
#